data_AF-A0A841CJC1-F1
#
_entry.id   AF-A0A841CJC1-F1
#
_cell.length_a   1.000
_cell.length_b   1.000
_cell.length_c   1.000
_cell.angle_alpha   90.00
_cell.angle_beta   90.00
_cell.angle_gamma   90.00
#
_symmetry.space_group_name_H-M   'P 1'
#
loop_
_entity.id
_entity.type
_entity.pdbx_description
1 polymer ?
#
loop_
_entity_poly.entity_id
_entity_poly.type
_entity_poly.pdbx_seq_one_letter_code
_entity_poly.pdbx_strand_id
1 'polypeptide(L)'
;MSPSRLTRVLAALVGLAALLVAPAGAGATTSDRNIPLVQVRYNPGDQDPASGPNSFVITVSKCPPTWYVEYQWASKSGRVNGKCGGTTITSLAPLGDTAHPLRWRTCSFMMWKKPPLPYVRCGDYKDDVVRTG
;
A
#
# COMPACT_ATOMS: atom_id res chain seq x y z
N MET A 1 2.07 39.69 -62.77
CA MET A 1 0.90 40.44 -62.28
C MET A 1 0.02 39.48 -61.50
N SER A 2 -0.08 39.63 -60.19
CA SER A 2 -1.29 39.27 -59.43
C SER A 2 -2.13 40.55 -59.35
N PRO A 3 -3.47 40.53 -59.21
CA PRO A 3 -4.00 40.49 -57.84
C PRO A 3 -5.46 39.97 -57.64
N SER A 4 -5.73 39.57 -56.38
CA SER A 4 -6.93 39.88 -55.59
C SER A 4 -8.28 39.19 -55.83
N ARG A 5 -8.72 38.43 -54.82
CA ARG A 5 -9.87 38.69 -53.92
C ARG A 5 -9.76 37.68 -52.75
N LEU A 6 -9.34 38.01 -51.51
CA LEU A 6 -10.05 38.76 -50.47
C LEU A 6 -11.57 38.47 -50.54
N THR A 7 -12.24 37.89 -49.53
CA THR A 7 -12.24 38.30 -48.12
C THR A 7 -13.12 37.33 -47.29
N ARG A 8 -12.85 37.28 -45.96
CA ARG A 8 -13.82 37.11 -44.83
C ARG A 8 -14.34 35.67 -44.59
N VAL A 9 -14.29 35.10 -43.37
CA VAL A 9 -14.54 35.68 -42.03
C VAL A 9 -13.84 34.83 -40.94
N LEU A 10 -13.19 35.53 -39.98
CA LEU A 10 -13.08 35.37 -38.50
C LEU A 10 -13.47 34.00 -37.87
N ALA A 11 -12.90 33.48 -36.78
CA ALA A 11 -12.16 33.97 -35.59
C ALA A 11 -11.45 32.72 -34.99
N ALA A 12 -10.53 32.68 -34.03
CA ALA A 12 -10.02 33.57 -32.98
C ALA A 12 -8.62 32.99 -32.63
N LEU A 13 -7.55 33.77 -32.66
CA LEU A 13 -7.01 34.53 -31.53
C LEU A 13 -6.68 33.70 -30.27
N VAL A 14 -5.37 33.69 -29.97
CA VAL A 14 -4.77 33.83 -28.62
C VAL A 14 -4.92 32.60 -27.72
N GLY A 15 -3.88 31.94 -27.21
CA GLY A 15 -2.50 32.35 -26.99
C GLY A 15 -2.07 31.75 -25.66
N LEU A 16 -0.90 31.12 -25.59
CA LEU A 16 0.00 31.19 -24.44
C LEU A 16 1.31 30.52 -24.83
N ALA A 17 2.27 31.36 -25.23
CA ALA A 17 3.66 31.04 -25.03
C ALA A 17 3.95 31.03 -23.52
N ALA A 18 4.96 30.26 -23.15
CA ALA A 18 5.84 30.37 -21.97
C ALA A 18 5.83 29.20 -20.99
N LEU A 19 7.05 28.95 -20.50
CA LEU A 19 7.51 28.02 -19.45
C LEU A 19 7.66 26.56 -19.94
N LEU A 20 8.82 26.08 -20.41
CA LEU A 20 10.17 26.18 -19.82
C LEU A 20 10.13 26.01 -18.29
N VAL A 21 10.36 24.79 -17.82
CA VAL A 21 11.35 24.39 -16.80
C VAL A 21 11.05 22.94 -16.40
N ALA A 22 11.93 22.03 -16.80
CA ALA A 22 12.08 20.75 -16.13
C ALA A 22 12.70 21.03 -14.75
N PRO A 23 12.12 20.56 -13.62
CA PRO A 23 12.88 20.47 -12.40
C PRO A 23 13.67 19.17 -12.45
N ALA A 24 15.00 19.31 -12.47
CA ALA A 24 15.90 18.33 -11.91
C ALA A 24 15.49 18.12 -10.44
N GLY A 25 14.71 17.08 -10.19
CA GLY A 25 14.42 16.57 -8.85
C GLY A 25 15.27 15.33 -8.62
N ALA A 26 16.58 15.50 -8.40
CA ALA A 26 17.32 14.56 -7.58
C ALA A 26 16.70 14.67 -6.18
N GLY A 27 15.62 13.92 -5.97
CA GLY A 27 15.03 13.70 -4.67
C GLY A 27 16.05 12.91 -3.88
N ALA A 28 16.95 13.61 -3.19
CA ALA A 28 17.58 13.09 -2.02
C ALA A 28 16.44 12.61 -1.12
N THR A 29 16.21 11.29 -1.11
CA THR A 29 15.40 10.64 -0.08
C THR A 29 16.09 10.95 1.22
N THR A 30 15.65 12.02 1.88
CA THR A 30 15.89 12.23 3.30
C THR A 30 15.44 10.94 3.96
N SER A 31 16.39 10.12 4.41
CA SER A 31 16.09 8.86 5.09
C SER A 31 15.25 9.21 6.31
N ASP A 32 13.95 9.08 6.13
CA ASP A 32 12.94 9.59 7.02
C ASP A 32 13.07 8.84 8.34
N ARG A 33 13.31 9.57 9.44
CA ARG A 33 13.54 8.98 10.77
C ARG A 33 12.28 8.30 11.34
N ASN A 34 11.16 8.33 10.62
CA ASN A 34 9.86 7.82 11.04
C ASN A 34 9.30 6.68 10.17
N ILE A 35 10.12 5.97 9.38
CA ILE A 35 9.63 4.78 8.65
C ILE A 35 9.12 3.74 9.66
N PRO A 36 7.82 3.35 9.61
CA PRO A 36 7.30 2.32 10.50
C PRO A 36 8.12 1.04 10.40
N LEU A 37 8.42 0.44 11.55
CA LEU A 37 9.24 -0.77 11.64
C LEU A 37 8.63 -1.94 10.86
N VAL A 38 7.30 -2.03 10.90
CA VAL A 38 6.48 -2.97 10.13
C VAL A 38 5.40 -2.18 9.42
N GLN A 39 5.30 -2.34 8.10
CA GLN A 39 4.21 -1.83 7.28
C GLN A 39 3.46 -3.01 6.68
N VAL A 40 2.14 -3.02 6.88
CA VAL A 40 1.25 -4.05 6.34
C VAL A 40 0.18 -3.35 5.53
N ARG A 41 0.02 -3.78 4.29
CA ARG A 41 -1.16 -3.48 3.48
C ARG A 41 -1.82 -4.77 3.03
N TYR A 42 -3.13 -4.72 2.89
CA TYR A 42 -3.88 -5.76 2.20
C TYR A 42 -4.01 -5.39 0.72
N ASN A 43 -3.85 -6.37 -0.15
CA ASN A 43 -4.06 -6.26 -1.58
C ASN A 43 -5.21 -7.18 -1.99
N PRO A 44 -6.37 -6.64 -2.40
CA PRO A 44 -7.47 -7.46 -2.90
C PRO A 44 -7.09 -8.18 -4.21
N GLY A 45 -6.18 -7.59 -4.99
CA GLY A 45 -5.72 -8.09 -6.29
C GLY A 45 -5.92 -7.11 -7.45
N ASP A 46 -6.61 -6.00 -7.21
CA ASP A 46 -6.90 -4.93 -8.17
C ASP A 46 -5.85 -3.81 -8.16
N GLN A 47 -5.19 -3.58 -7.03
CA GLN A 47 -4.23 -2.48 -6.86
C GLN A 47 -2.78 -2.86 -7.23
N ASP A 48 -2.39 -4.12 -7.03
CA ASP A 48 -1.06 -4.62 -7.36
C ASP A 48 -1.14 -6.09 -7.85
N PRO A 49 -1.25 -6.32 -9.17
CA PRO A 49 -1.34 -7.67 -9.72
C PRO A 49 -0.11 -8.54 -9.43
N ALA A 50 1.08 -7.94 -9.26
CA ALA A 50 2.31 -8.69 -8.98
C ALA A 50 2.31 -9.31 -7.57
N SER A 51 1.57 -8.70 -6.64
CA SER A 51 1.36 -9.23 -5.30
C SER A 51 0.31 -10.34 -5.24
N GLY A 52 -0.43 -10.60 -6.33
CA GLY A 52 -1.50 -11.58 -6.36
C GLY A 52 -2.73 -11.19 -5.51
N PRO A 53 -3.87 -11.87 -5.71
CA PRO A 53 -5.12 -11.54 -5.04
C PRO A 53 -5.11 -11.91 -3.56
N ASN A 54 -5.99 -11.26 -2.80
CA ASN A 54 -6.24 -11.50 -1.38
C ASN A 54 -4.96 -11.68 -0.55
N SER A 55 -3.98 -10.80 -0.72
CA SER A 55 -2.63 -10.97 -0.17
C SER A 55 -2.25 -9.88 0.80
N PHE A 56 -1.54 -10.24 1.87
CA PHE A 56 -0.83 -9.24 2.68
C PHE A 56 0.52 -8.95 2.05
N VAL A 57 0.78 -7.66 1.79
CA VAL A 57 2.10 -7.15 1.42
C VAL A 57 2.72 -6.53 2.67
N ILE A 58 3.73 -7.20 3.21
CA ILE A 58 4.34 -6.86 4.49
C ILE A 58 5.78 -6.43 4.27
N THR A 59 6.10 -5.19 4.59
CA THR A 59 7.46 -4.63 4.52
C THR A 59 8.00 -4.40 5.91
N VAL A 60 9.18 -4.96 6.21
CA VAL A 60 9.83 -4.85 7.52
C VAL A 60 11.19 -4.19 7.34
N SER A 61 11.38 -3.01 7.90
CA SER A 61 12.60 -2.21 7.68
C SER A 61 13.80 -2.72 8.49
N LYS A 62 13.60 -2.96 9.79
CA LYS A 62 14.57 -3.60 10.70
C LYS A 62 13.87 -4.73 11.44
N CYS A 63 14.58 -5.74 11.93
CA CYS A 63 13.95 -6.83 12.70
C CYS A 63 13.29 -6.29 13.98
N PRO A 64 11.94 -6.23 14.06
CA PRO A 64 11.28 -6.00 15.34
C PRO A 64 11.45 -7.20 16.28
N PRO A 65 11.15 -7.01 17.58
CA PRO A 65 10.80 -8.13 18.47
C PRO A 65 9.69 -8.99 17.86
N THR A 66 9.53 -10.23 18.35
CA THR A 66 8.53 -11.17 17.85
C THR A 66 7.17 -10.52 17.68
N TRP A 67 6.58 -10.65 16.49
CA TRP A 67 5.35 -9.98 16.08
C TRP A 67 4.59 -10.85 15.08
N TYR A 68 3.35 -10.48 14.77
CA TYR A 68 2.55 -11.11 13.73
C TYR A 68 1.39 -10.23 13.28
N VAL A 69 0.87 -10.50 12.08
CA VAL A 69 -0.45 -10.03 11.65
C VAL A 69 -1.44 -11.13 11.95
N GLU A 70 -2.39 -10.86 12.84
CA GLU A 70 -3.54 -11.72 13.06
C GLU A 70 -4.64 -11.33 12.08
N TYR A 71 -5.29 -12.33 11.49
CA TYR A 71 -6.39 -12.10 10.56
C TYR A 71 -7.52 -13.12 10.75
N GLN A 72 -8.71 -12.71 10.34
CA GLN A 72 -9.91 -13.54 10.28
C GLN A 72 -10.74 -13.13 9.06
N TRP A 73 -11.21 -14.13 8.31
CA TRP A 73 -12.20 -13.94 7.25
C TRP A 73 -13.04 -15.22 7.11
N ALA A 74 -14.35 -15.07 6.90
CA ALA A 74 -15.29 -16.20 6.92
C ALA A 74 -15.07 -17.09 8.17
N SER A 75 -14.86 -18.40 7.98
CA SER A 75 -14.51 -19.36 9.04
C SER A 75 -13.00 -19.56 9.24
N LYS A 76 -12.16 -18.81 8.51
CA LYS A 76 -10.70 -18.93 8.55
C LYS A 76 -10.09 -17.86 9.45
N SER A 77 -9.10 -18.24 10.24
CA SER A 77 -8.27 -17.33 11.01
C SER A 77 -6.83 -17.81 10.99
N GLY A 78 -5.89 -16.89 11.21
CA GLY A 78 -4.48 -17.24 11.17
C GLY A 78 -3.57 -16.10 11.57
N ARG A 79 -2.26 -16.39 11.47
CA ARG A 79 -1.19 -15.44 11.76
C ARG A 79 -0.15 -15.51 10.65
N VAL A 80 0.30 -14.35 10.18
CA VAL A 80 1.37 -14.25 9.17
C VAL A 80 2.41 -13.22 9.60
N ASN A 81 3.66 -13.46 9.19
CA ASN A 81 4.80 -12.59 9.47
C ASN A 81 5.53 -12.25 8.17
N GLY A 82 6.27 -11.14 8.21
CA GLY A 82 7.20 -10.73 7.16
C GLY A 82 8.64 -11.12 7.48
N LYS A 83 9.49 -11.14 6.46
CA LYS A 83 10.95 -11.28 6.60
C LYS A 83 11.56 -9.95 7.00
N CYS A 84 12.53 -9.96 7.90
CA CYS A 84 13.28 -8.74 8.24
C CYS A 84 14.00 -8.15 7.02
N GLY A 85 14.06 -6.82 6.95
CA GLY A 85 14.85 -6.11 5.93
C GLY A 85 14.31 -6.29 4.52
N GLY A 86 13.04 -6.67 4.37
CA GLY A 86 12.46 -6.98 3.07
C GLY A 86 10.94 -6.93 3.06
N THR A 87 10.40 -7.25 1.89
CA THR A 87 8.97 -7.36 1.64
C THR A 87 8.59 -8.82 1.43
N THR A 88 7.57 -9.27 2.16
CA THR A 88 6.95 -10.58 1.99
C THR A 88 5.53 -10.38 1.49
N ILE A 89 5.12 -11.23 0.55
CA ILE A 89 3.76 -11.32 0.06
C ILE A 89 3.19 -12.65 0.53
N THR A 90 2.05 -12.62 1.22
CA THR A 90 1.38 -13.83 1.71
C THR A 90 -0.08 -13.82 1.27
N SER A 91 -0.44 -14.75 0.38
CA SER A 91 -1.82 -14.92 -0.08
C SER A 91 -2.66 -15.64 0.98
N LEU A 92 -3.87 -15.12 1.21
CA LEU A 92 -4.85 -15.68 2.14
C LEU A 92 -5.83 -16.64 1.45
N ALA A 93 -6.11 -16.40 0.17
CA ALA A 93 -7.10 -17.11 -0.62
C ALA A 93 -6.89 -16.90 -2.13
N PRO A 94 -7.29 -17.86 -2.98
CA PRO A 94 -7.45 -17.59 -4.41
C PRO A 94 -8.55 -16.54 -4.65
N LEU A 95 -8.53 -15.91 -5.83
CA LEU A 95 -9.58 -14.97 -6.24
C LEU A 95 -10.86 -15.72 -6.61
N GLY A 96 -12.01 -15.13 -6.28
CA GLY A 96 -13.32 -15.52 -6.80
C GLY A 96 -14.36 -14.46 -6.52
N ASP A 97 -15.65 -14.78 -6.65
CA ASP A 97 -16.72 -13.77 -6.69
C ASP A 97 -17.45 -13.57 -5.35
N THR A 98 -17.27 -14.46 -4.38
CA THR A 98 -17.92 -14.37 -3.06
C THR A 98 -17.12 -13.48 -2.14
N ALA A 99 -17.75 -12.42 -1.65
CA ALA A 99 -17.14 -11.47 -0.72
C ALA A 99 -17.27 -11.93 0.73
N HIS A 100 -16.16 -11.93 1.47
CA HIS A 100 -16.10 -12.21 2.89
C HIS A 100 -15.42 -11.06 3.63
N PRO A 101 -16.00 -10.56 4.75
CA PRO A 101 -15.34 -9.57 5.58
C PRO A 101 -13.99 -10.09 6.09
N LEU A 102 -12.93 -9.30 5.88
CA LEU A 102 -11.62 -9.52 6.45
C LEU A 102 -11.43 -8.56 7.61
N ARG A 103 -10.97 -9.08 8.75
CA ARG A 103 -10.52 -8.28 9.89
C ARG A 103 -9.10 -8.68 10.22
N TRP A 104 -8.21 -7.70 10.40
CA TRP A 104 -6.82 -7.98 10.72
C TRP A 104 -6.19 -6.90 11.58
N ARG A 105 -5.13 -7.26 12.32
CA ARG A 105 -4.37 -6.32 13.16
C ARG A 105 -2.94 -6.79 13.33
N THR A 106 -2.05 -5.85 13.60
CA THR A 106 -0.65 -6.15 13.92
C THR A 106 -0.48 -6.29 15.42
N CYS A 107 0.17 -7.36 15.85
CA CYS A 107 0.45 -7.68 17.25
C CYS A 107 1.95 -7.87 17.46
N SER A 108 2.44 -7.51 18.63
CA SER A 108 3.83 -7.72 19.05
C SER A 108 3.87 -8.36 20.43
N PHE A 109 4.79 -9.32 20.60
CA PHE A 109 5.12 -9.86 21.90
C PHE A 109 6.04 -8.88 22.62
N MET A 110 5.62 -8.50 23.81
CA MET A 110 6.28 -7.52 24.66
C MET A 110 6.55 -8.18 26.01
N MET A 111 7.45 -7.56 26.78
CA MET A 111 7.76 -7.99 28.13
C MET A 111 7.49 -6.84 29.10
N TRP A 112 6.75 -7.10 30.17
CA TRP A 112 6.61 -6.14 31.26
C TRP A 112 7.98 -5.91 31.89
N LYS A 113 8.24 -4.68 32.37
CA LYS A 113 9.56 -4.36 32.95
C LYS A 113 9.78 -5.06 34.29
N LYS A 114 8.77 -5.06 35.17
CA LYS A 114 8.80 -5.70 36.50
C LYS A 114 7.38 -6.07 36.97
N PRO A 115 7.12 -7.34 37.34
CA PRO A 115 7.93 -8.52 37.03
C PRO A 115 8.00 -8.76 35.49
N PRO A 116 9.03 -9.45 34.98
CA PRO A 116 9.14 -9.75 33.54
C PRO A 116 8.14 -10.84 33.15
N LEU A 117 6.95 -10.41 32.72
CA LEU A 117 5.91 -11.29 32.19
C LEU A 117 5.70 -11.02 30.69
N PRO A 118 5.57 -12.06 29.85
CA PRO A 118 5.25 -11.87 28.44
C PRO A 118 3.80 -11.40 28.30
N TYR A 119 3.56 -10.48 27.38
CA TYR A 119 2.22 -10.09 26.97
C TYR A 119 2.18 -9.77 25.48
N VAL A 120 0.98 -9.80 24.89
CA VAL A 120 0.78 -9.40 23.50
C VAL A 120 0.15 -8.00 23.48
N ARG A 121 0.77 -7.09 22.74
CA ARG A 121 0.18 -5.80 22.42
C ARG A 121 -0.24 -5.79 20.96
N CYS A 122 -1.52 -5.59 20.71
CA CYS A 122 -2.05 -5.43 19.36
C CYS A 122 -2.46 -3.97 19.10
N GLY A 123 -2.33 -3.54 17.86
CA GLY A 123 -2.99 -2.34 17.37
C GLY A 123 -4.47 -2.58 17.10
N ASP A 124 -5.12 -1.56 16.55
CA ASP A 124 -6.52 -1.62 16.17
C ASP A 124 -6.76 -2.59 15.01
N TYR A 125 -7.99 -3.09 14.94
CA TYR A 125 -8.44 -3.83 13.78
C TYR A 125 -8.56 -2.91 12.57
N LYS A 126 -8.18 -3.45 11.43
CA LYS A 126 -8.44 -2.94 10.10
C LYS A 126 -9.38 -3.91 9.42
N ASP A 127 -10.33 -3.37 8.67
CA ASP A 127 -11.34 -4.15 7.97
C ASP A 127 -11.13 -4.00 6.46
N ASP A 128 -11.35 -5.09 5.73
CA ASP A 128 -11.26 -5.17 4.27
C ASP A 128 -12.16 -6.32 3.75
N VAL A 129 -12.02 -6.73 2.50
CA VAL A 129 -12.82 -7.80 1.89
C VAL A 129 -11.95 -8.80 1.16
N VAL A 130 -12.06 -10.08 1.54
CA VAL A 130 -11.52 -11.22 0.78
C VAL A 130 -12.56 -11.68 -0.22
N ARG A 131 -12.19 -11.78 -1.49
CA ARG A 131 -13.08 -12.30 -2.54
C ARG A 131 -12.60 -13.68 -3.01
N THR A 132 -13.39 -14.72 -2.74
CA THR A 132 -13.06 -16.13 -3.07
C THR A 132 -14.27 -16.84 -3.69
N GLY A 133 -14.07 -17.98 -4.35
CA GLY A 133 -15.10 -18.82 -4.95
C GLY A 133 -14.81 -20.28 -4.74
#